data_AF-A0AAD8A585-F1
#
_entry.id   AF-A0AAD8A585-F1
#
_cell.length_a   1.000
_cell.length_b   1.000
_cell.length_c   1.000
_cell.angle_alpha   90.00
_cell.angle_beta   90.00
_cell.angle_gamma   90.00
#
_symmetry.space_group_name_H-M   'P 1'
#
loop_
_entity.id
_entity.type
_entity.pdbx_description
1 polymer ?
#
loop_
_entity_poly.entity_id
_entity_poly.type
_entity_poly.pdbx_seq_one_letter_code
_entity_poly.pdbx_strand_id
1 'polypeptide(L)' 'LHFSNCVNALLDICDGHALSFLSRNLTPASQHLLKSFHTNYNKFYRFTGKV' A
#
# COMPACT_ATOMS: atom_id res chain seq x y z
N LEU A 1 7.01 14.38 6.10
CA LEU A 1 6.61 14.16 4.69
C LEU A 1 7.28 12.94 4.02
N HIS A 2 8.53 12.56 4.34
CA HIS A 2 9.24 11.50 3.60
C HIS A 2 8.66 10.07 3.71
N PHE A 3 8.22 9.63 4.90
CA PHE A 3 7.78 8.25 5.10
C PHE A 3 6.58 7.86 4.23
N SER A 4 5.64 8.79 4.00
CA SER A 4 4.47 8.52 3.17
C SER A 4 4.84 8.26 1.71
N ASN A 5 5.91 8.89 1.22
CA ASN A 5 6.36 8.73 -0.16
C ASN A 5 7.02 7.36 -0.38
N CYS A 6 7.79 6.86 0.59
CA CYS A 6 8.40 5.54 0.51
C CYS A 6 7.35 4.42 0.55
N VAL A 7 6.30 4.57 1.37
CA VAL A 7 5.19 3.61 1.42
C VAL A 7 4.41 3.61 0.09
N ASN A 8 4.16 4.77 -0.49
CA ASN A 8 3.51 4.87 -1.79
C ASN A 8 4.36 4.22 -2.90
N ALA A 9 5.67 4.44 -2.92
CA ALA A 9 6.57 3.80 -3.88
C ALA A 9 6.63 2.27 -3.69
N LEU A 10 6.60 1.79 -2.45
CA LEU A 10 6.51 0.36 -2.15
C LEU A 10 5.17 -0.23 -2.65
N LEU A 11 4.07 0.50 -2.49
CA LEU A 11 2.75 0.07 -2.95
C LEU A 11 2.61 0.12 -4.48
N ASP A 12 3.35 0.99 -5.15
CA ASP A 12 3.39 1.05 -6.62
C ASP A 12 4.07 -0.18 -7.23
N ILE A 13 5.15 -0.67 -6.61
CA ILE A 13 5.84 -1.90 -7.06
C ILE A 13 5.18 -3.19 -6.55
N CYS A 14 4.32 -3.10 -5.54
CA CYS A 14 3.64 -4.26 -4.96
C CYS A 14 2.38 -4.60 -5.76
N ASP A 15 2.46 -5.63 -6.60
CA ASP A 15 1.29 -6.21 -7.25
C ASP A 15 0.39 -6.98 -6.26
N GLY A 16 -0.80 -7.40 -6.68
CA GLY A 16 -1.79 -8.08 -5.82
C GLY A 16 -1.24 -9.33 -5.12
N HIS A 17 -0.31 -10.05 -5.76
CA HIS A 17 0.40 -11.18 -5.15
C HIS A 17 1.33 -10.76 -4.02
N ALA A 18 2.07 -9.65 -4.17
CA ALA A 18 2.98 -9.14 -3.15
C ALA A 18 2.21 -8.66 -1.91
N LEU A 19 1.06 -7.98 -2.11
CA LEU A 19 0.17 -7.57 -1.02
C LEU A 19 -0.41 -8.77 -0.26
N SER A 20 -0.79 -9.83 -0.97
CA SER A 20 -1.28 -11.08 -0.38
C SER A 20 -0.19 -11.80 0.43
N PHE A 21 1.03 -11.83 -0.11
CA PHE A 21 2.21 -12.38 0.59
C PHE A 21 2.56 -11.58 1.85
N LEU A 22 2.61 -10.26 1.77
CA LEU A 22 2.83 -9.38 2.93
C LEU A 22 1.73 -9.57 3.98
N SER A 23 0.47 -9.65 3.56
CA SER A 23 -0.64 -9.86 4.51
C SER A 23 -0.53 -11.19 5.26
N ARG A 24 0.03 -12.25 4.65
CA ARG A 24 0.27 -13.53 5.35
C ARG A 24 1.46 -13.53 6.30
N ASN A 25 2.49 -12.74 6.00
CA ASN A 25 3.74 -12.74 6.77
C ASN A 25 3.78 -11.65 7.86
N LEU A 26 2.87 -10.67 7.81
CA LEU A 26 2.78 -9.58 8.78
C LEU A 26 1.94 -9.96 9.99
N THR A 27 2.29 -9.37 11.14
CA THR A 27 1.47 -9.42 12.35
C THR A 27 0.11 -8.73 12.11
N PRO A 28 -0.95 -9.09 12.85
CA PRO A 28 -2.30 -8.57 12.62
C PRO A 28 -2.38 -7.03 12.68
N ALA A 29 -1.59 -6.38 13.53
CA ALA A 29 -1.50 -4.92 13.57
C ALA A 29 -0.95 -4.33 12.27
N SER A 30 0.11 -4.93 11.72
CA SER A 30 0.73 -4.50 10.47
C SER A 30 -0.14 -4.81 9.24
N GLN A 31 -0.96 -5.87 9.27
CA GLN A 31 -1.96 -6.13 8.23
C GLN A 31 -3.01 -5.01 8.17
N HIS A 32 -3.47 -4.53 9.33
CA HIS A 32 -4.42 -3.42 9.40
C HIS A 32 -3.80 -2.13 8.85
N LEU A 33 -2.54 -1.85 9.22
CA LEU A 33 -1.79 -0.71 8.68
C LEU A 33 -1.62 -0.82 7.15
N LEU A 34 -1.22 -2.00 6.64
CA LEU A 34 -1.06 -2.23 5.20
C LEU A 34 -2.38 -2.00 4.44
N LYS A 35 -3.50 -2.49 4.96
CA LYS A 35 -4.83 -2.22 4.38
C LYS A 35 -5.17 -0.73 4.36
N SER A 36 -4.89 -0.02 5.46
CA SER A 36 -5.12 1.42 5.54
C SER A 36 -4.25 2.17 4.54
N PHE A 37 -2.95 1.87 4.46
CA PHE A 37 -2.05 2.48 3.49
C PHE A 37 -2.44 2.16 2.05
N HIS A 38 -2.80 0.93 1.72
CA HIS A 38 -3.25 0.55 0.38
C HIS A 38 -4.56 1.23 -0.02
N THR A 39 -5.50 1.38 0.91
CA THR A 39 -6.77 2.10 0.68
C THR A 39 -6.52 3.59 0.43
N ASN A 40 -5.65 4.21 1.25
CA ASN A 40 -5.26 5.60 1.07
C ASN A 40 -4.48 5.79 -0.24
N TYR A 41 -3.55 4.89 -0.57
CA TYR A 41 -2.82 4.89 -1.84
C TYR A 41 -3.78 4.83 -3.03
N ASN A 42 -4.74 3.90 -3.01
CA ASN A 42 -5.71 3.77 -4.10
C ASN A 42 -6.55 5.04 -4.27
N LYS A 43 -7.00 5.62 -3.15
CA LYS A 43 -7.86 6.81 -3.12
C LYS A 43 -7.14 8.11 -3.50
N PHE A 44 -5.90 8.30 -3.06
CA PHE A 44 -5.18 9.58 -3.16
C PHE A 44 -4.01 9.57 -4.14
N TYR A 45 -3.49 8.40 -4.52
CA TYR A 45 -2.29 8.27 -5.37
C TYR A 45 -2.56 7.50 -6.66
N ARG A 46 -3.37 6.44 -6.62
CA ARG A 46 -3.76 5.71 -7.85
C ARG A 46 -4.88 6.42 -8.61
N PHE A 47 -5.65 7.29 -7.94
CA PHE A 47 -6.68 8.11 -8.55
C PHE A 47 -6.14 9.42 -9.18
N THR A 48 -4.82 9.64 -9.18
CA THR A 48 -4.22 10.89 -9.70
C THR A 48 -3.77 10.82 -11.16
N GLY A 49 -3.95 9.72 -11.90
CA GLY A 49 -3.69 9.79 -13.34
C GLY A 49 -3.77 8.50 -14.16
N LYS A 50 -4.92 8.30 -14.80
CA LYS A 50 -5.05 8.30 -16.27
C LYS A 50 -6.52 8.56 -16.63
N VAL A 51 -6.84 9.84 -16.83
CA VAL A 51 -7.83 10.30 -17.83
C VAL A 51 -7.08 10.72 -19.07
#